data_AF-A0A2V2GQ24-F1
#
_entry.id   AF-A0A2V2GQ24-F1
#
_cell.length_a   1.000
_cell.length_b   1.000
_cell.length_c   1.000
_cell.angle_alpha   90.00
_cell.angle_beta   90.00
_cell.angle_gamma   90.00
#
_symmetry.space_group_name_H-M   'P 1'
#
loop_
_entity.id
_entity.type
_entity.pdbx_description
1 polymer ?
#
loop_
_entity_poly.entity_id
_entity_poly.type
_entity_poly.pdbx_seq_one_letter_code
_entity_poly.pdbx_strand_id
1 'polypeptide(L)'
;MIHLGDITKIHGNQIEPVHCIIFGSPCQDLSMAGLRLGFGGDRSVLFVDAVRIIGEMRRATNGMYPTFAVWENVPGAFSSNGGEDFRTVLEKLARVAQPDASIPRPSEGGAALETRRSNRRRRMELGLATA
;
A
#
# COMPACT_ATOMS: atom_id res chain seq x y z
N MET A 1 9.41 -22.05 -11.18
CA MET A 1 8.70 -20.83 -10.77
C MET A 1 7.74 -20.47 -11.89
N ILE A 2 6.46 -20.24 -11.59
CA ILE A 2 5.46 -19.89 -12.60
C ILE A 2 5.42 -18.36 -12.73
N HIS A 3 5.56 -17.85 -13.94
CA HIS A 3 5.41 -16.42 -14.23
C HIS A 3 4.10 -16.22 -14.98
N LEU A 4 3.13 -15.60 -14.33
CA LEU A 4 1.79 -15.35 -14.89
C LEU A 4 1.73 -14.12 -15.81
N GLY A 5 2.82 -13.34 -15.88
CA GLY A 5 2.94 -12.18 -16.75
C GLY A 5 2.34 -10.91 -16.16
N ASP A 6 1.72 -10.12 -17.01
CA ASP A 6 1.19 -8.79 -16.72
C ASP A 6 -0.01 -8.85 -15.74
N ILE A 7 0.16 -8.28 -14.55
CA ILE A 7 -0.86 -8.30 -13.48
C ILE A 7 -2.20 -7.69 -13.90
N THR A 8 -2.19 -6.75 -14.84
CA THR A 8 -3.43 -6.13 -15.36
C THR A 8 -4.32 -7.14 -16.11
N LYS A 9 -3.75 -8.28 -16.53
CA LYS A 9 -4.41 -9.37 -17.26
C LYS A 9 -4.64 -10.61 -16.39
N ILE A 10 -4.19 -10.60 -15.14
CA ILE A 10 -4.38 -11.71 -14.20
C ILE A 10 -5.73 -11.54 -13.50
N HIS A 11 -6.48 -12.64 -13.44
CA HIS A 11 -7.74 -12.72 -12.70
C HIS A 11 -7.59 -13.70 -11.53
N GLY A 12 -7.85 -13.22 -10.31
CA GLY A 12 -7.67 -13.97 -9.06
C GLY A 12 -8.57 -15.20 -8.91
N ASN A 13 -9.64 -15.26 -9.69
CA ASN A 13 -10.54 -16.42 -9.79
C ASN A 13 -10.13 -17.45 -10.87
N GLN A 14 -9.04 -17.19 -11.61
CA GLN A 14 -8.54 -18.06 -12.69
C GLN A 14 -7.15 -18.63 -12.41
N ILE A 15 -6.61 -18.35 -11.23
CA ILE A 15 -5.28 -18.82 -10.79
C ILE A 15 -5.44 -19.70 -9.54
N GLU A 16 -4.44 -20.53 -9.28
CA GLU A 16 -4.42 -21.39 -8.09
C GLU A 16 -4.52 -20.55 -6.81
N PRO A 17 -5.46 -20.86 -5.89
CA PRO A 17 -5.58 -20.16 -4.63
C PRO A 17 -4.29 -20.23 -3.80
N VAL A 18 -3.91 -19.11 -3.19
CA VAL A 18 -2.73 -19.02 -2.33
C VAL A 18 -3.09 -18.48 -0.96
N HIS A 19 -2.37 -18.92 0.07
CA HIS A 19 -2.55 -18.44 1.44
C HIS A 19 -2.13 -16.98 1.63
N CYS A 20 -1.11 -16.54 0.88
CA CYS A 20 -0.49 -15.23 1.05
C CYS A 20 -0.23 -14.60 -0.32
N ILE A 21 -0.60 -13.32 -0.46
CA ILE A 21 -0.20 -12.48 -1.59
C ILE A 21 0.73 -11.40 -1.05
N ILE A 22 1.96 -11.36 -1.56
CA ILE A 22 2.97 -10.35 -1.23
C ILE A 22 3.19 -9.49 -2.47
N PHE A 23 3.12 -8.18 -2.33
CA PHE A 23 3.23 -7.27 -3.47
C PHE A 23 3.81 -5.92 -3.08
N GLY A 24 4.55 -5.31 -4.00
CA GLY A 24 4.98 -3.92 -3.96
C GLY A 24 4.52 -3.23 -5.24
N SER A 25 3.77 -2.14 -5.11
CA SER A 25 3.33 -1.33 -6.24
C SER A 25 4.34 -0.22 -6.52
N PRO A 26 4.60 0.16 -7.78
CA PRO A 26 5.55 1.22 -8.12
C PRO A 26 5.27 2.50 -7.31
N CYS A 27 6.31 3.07 -6.70
CA CYS A 27 6.21 4.13 -5.69
C CYS A 27 6.39 5.55 -6.27
N GLN A 28 6.39 5.71 -7.59
CA GLN A 28 6.78 6.98 -8.23
C GLN A 28 5.86 8.16 -7.86
N ASP A 29 4.60 7.90 -7.51
CA ASP A 29 3.63 8.94 -7.10
C ASP A 29 3.54 9.14 -5.58
N LEU A 30 4.27 8.34 -4.79
CA LEU A 30 4.35 8.39 -3.33
C LEU A 30 5.71 8.94 -2.81
N SER A 31 6.64 9.24 -3.72
CA SER A 31 7.98 9.75 -3.41
C SER A 31 8.05 11.28 -3.38
N MET A 32 8.94 11.84 -2.55
CA MET A 32 9.21 13.30 -2.50
C MET A 32 9.71 13.90 -3.82
N ALA A 33 10.20 13.06 -4.75
CA ALA A 33 10.72 13.49 -6.05
C ALA A 33 9.63 13.61 -7.15
N GLY A 34 8.37 13.27 -6.86
CA GLY A 34 7.23 13.36 -7.77
C GLY A 34 6.23 14.46 -7.41
N LEU A 35 5.24 14.70 -8.27
CA LEU A 35 4.23 15.77 -8.15
C LEU A 35 3.25 15.64 -6.95
N ARG A 36 3.43 14.67 -6.04
CA ARG A 36 2.57 14.44 -4.85
C ARG A 36 1.06 14.45 -5.18
N LEU A 37 0.68 13.83 -6.29
CA LEU A 37 -0.73 13.77 -6.72
C LEU A 37 -1.56 12.77 -5.89
N GLY A 38 -0.93 11.98 -5.01
CA GLY A 38 -1.59 10.94 -4.23
C GLY A 38 -2.39 9.98 -5.11
N PHE A 39 -3.56 9.54 -4.62
CA PHE A 39 -4.55 8.77 -5.39
C PHE A 39 -5.47 9.61 -6.29
N GLY A 40 -5.21 10.91 -6.48
CA GLY A 40 -6.03 11.82 -7.30
C GLY A 40 -5.66 11.86 -8.80
N GLY A 41 -4.51 11.29 -9.17
CA GLY A 41 -4.19 10.94 -10.56
C GLY A 41 -4.33 9.43 -10.77
N ASP A 42 -4.42 8.98 -12.03
CA ASP A 42 -4.52 7.58 -12.49
C ASP A 42 -3.32 6.66 -12.08
N ARG A 43 -2.81 6.77 -10.86
CA ARG A 43 -1.40 6.54 -10.53
C ARG A 43 -1.16 5.74 -9.26
N SER A 44 -1.94 4.68 -9.12
CA SER A 44 -1.53 3.46 -8.41
C SER A 44 -2.20 2.25 -9.04
N VAL A 45 -2.14 2.19 -10.38
CA VAL A 45 -2.84 1.19 -11.22
C VAL A 45 -2.58 -0.22 -10.71
N LEU A 46 -1.31 -0.56 -10.43
CA LEU A 46 -0.94 -1.91 -10.02
C LEU A 46 -1.31 -2.27 -8.57
N PHE A 47 -1.43 -1.29 -7.67
CA PHE A 47 -1.99 -1.54 -6.32
C PHE A 47 -3.45 -1.93 -6.45
N VAL A 48 -4.21 -1.22 -7.28
CA VAL A 48 -5.63 -1.51 -7.51
C VAL A 48 -5.81 -2.87 -8.18
N ASP A 49 -4.94 -3.25 -9.11
CA ASP A 49 -4.94 -4.59 -9.70
C ASP A 49 -4.64 -5.68 -8.67
N ALA A 50 -3.67 -5.48 -7.77
CA ALA A 50 -3.41 -6.42 -6.68
C ALA A 50 -4.63 -6.57 -5.75
N VAL A 51 -5.27 -5.46 -5.35
CA VAL A 51 -6.49 -5.48 -4.54
C VAL A 51 -7.64 -6.18 -5.27
N ARG A 52 -7.78 -5.97 -6.59
CA ARG A 52 -8.77 -6.65 -7.43
C ARG A 52 -8.54 -8.16 -7.42
N ILE A 53 -7.31 -8.61 -7.66
CA ILE A 53 -6.94 -10.04 -7.64
C ILE A 53 -7.23 -10.67 -6.28
N ILE A 54 -6.85 -10.01 -5.18
CA ILE A 54 -7.16 -10.47 -3.81
C ILE A 54 -8.67 -10.63 -3.65
N GLY A 55 -9.47 -9.64 -4.06
CA GLY A 55 -10.92 -9.69 -3.96
C GLY A 55 -11.57 -10.76 -4.84
N GLU A 56 -11.09 -10.95 -6.06
CA GLU A 56 -11.53 -12.01 -6.98
C GLU A 56 -11.26 -13.40 -6.39
N MET A 57 -10.06 -13.63 -5.86
CA MET A 57 -9.70 -14.89 -5.20
C MET A 57 -10.57 -15.14 -3.96
N ARG A 58 -10.81 -14.11 -3.13
CA ARG A 58 -11.69 -14.25 -1.95
C ARG A 58 -13.10 -14.63 -2.33
N ARG A 59 -13.67 -13.99 -3.36
CA ARG A 59 -15.01 -14.36 -3.83
C ARG A 59 -15.05 -15.79 -4.37
N ALA A 60 -14.06 -16.17 -5.19
CA ALA A 60 -14.00 -17.52 -5.77
C ALA A 60 -13.79 -18.62 -4.73
N THR A 61 -13.24 -18.28 -3.56
CA THR A 61 -12.90 -19.23 -2.49
C THR A 61 -13.76 -19.07 -1.24
N ASN A 62 -14.93 -18.44 -1.34
CA ASN A 62 -15.85 -18.20 -0.23
C ASN A 62 -15.19 -17.54 0.99
N GLY A 63 -14.26 -16.61 0.74
CA GLY A 63 -13.53 -15.84 1.74
C GLY A 63 -12.34 -16.56 2.37
N MET A 64 -12.01 -17.79 1.94
CA MET A 64 -10.89 -18.54 2.51
C MET A 64 -9.52 -18.03 2.05
N TYR A 65 -9.37 -17.63 0.78
CA TYR A 65 -8.08 -17.25 0.20
C TYR A 65 -8.08 -15.88 -0.51
N PRO A 66 -6.98 -15.13 -0.47
CA PRO A 66 -5.85 -15.35 0.43
C PRO A 66 -6.24 -15.03 1.88
N THR A 67 -5.55 -15.67 2.80
CA THR A 67 -5.63 -15.40 4.24
C THR A 67 -4.86 -14.12 4.58
N PHE A 68 -3.72 -13.91 3.91
CA PHE A 68 -2.85 -12.75 4.15
C PHE A 68 -2.59 -11.97 2.86
N ALA A 69 -2.58 -10.65 2.99
CA ALA A 69 -2.05 -9.73 1.99
C ALA A 69 -0.97 -8.88 2.64
N VAL A 70 0.22 -8.86 2.05
CA VAL A 70 1.37 -8.08 2.53
C VAL A 70 1.73 -7.07 1.45
N TRP A 71 1.59 -5.80 1.77
CA TRP A 71 1.98 -4.70 0.90
C TRP A 71 3.29 -4.09 1.39
N GLU A 72 4.34 -4.18 0.57
CA GLU A 72 5.64 -3.56 0.84
C GLU A 72 5.71 -2.21 0.11
N ASN A 73 6.22 -1.19 0.82
CA ASN A 73 6.43 0.13 0.24
C ASN A 73 7.47 0.93 1.03
N VAL A 74 7.88 2.08 0.45
CA VAL A 74 8.83 3.00 1.09
C VAL A 74 8.19 3.74 2.27
N PRO A 75 8.97 4.21 3.26
CA PRO A 75 8.43 4.95 4.41
C PRO A 75 7.60 6.19 4.04
N GLY A 76 7.88 6.80 2.88
CA GLY A 76 7.10 7.93 2.36
C GLY A 76 5.61 7.65 2.21
N ALA A 77 5.22 6.39 1.97
CA ALA A 77 3.82 5.97 1.86
C ALA A 77 2.99 6.29 3.11
N PHE A 78 3.58 6.22 4.32
CA PHE A 78 2.91 6.56 5.58
C PHE A 78 2.59 8.05 5.70
N SER A 79 3.47 8.90 5.16
CA SER A 79 3.38 10.37 5.31
C SER A 79 2.80 11.09 4.09
N SER A 80 2.65 10.40 2.96
CA SER A 80 2.18 10.99 1.71
C SER A 80 0.77 11.54 1.85
N ASN A 81 0.53 12.72 1.26
CA ASN A 81 -0.72 13.47 1.34
C ASN A 81 -1.25 13.62 2.79
N GLY A 82 -0.36 13.89 3.76
CA GLY A 82 -0.72 14.01 5.18
C GLY A 82 -1.16 12.70 5.83
N GLY A 83 -0.86 11.55 5.21
CA GLY A 83 -1.28 10.21 5.63
C GLY A 83 -2.56 9.72 4.95
N GLU A 84 -3.20 10.53 4.10
CA GLU A 84 -4.43 10.12 3.38
C GLU A 84 -4.16 8.97 2.40
N ASP A 85 -2.97 8.87 1.83
CA ASP A 85 -2.63 7.78 0.91
C ASP A 85 -2.56 6.43 1.63
N PHE A 86 -1.86 6.37 2.78
CA PHE A 86 -1.84 5.16 3.60
C PHE A 86 -3.24 4.79 4.12
N ARG A 87 -4.03 5.78 4.54
CA ARG A 87 -5.42 5.57 4.93
C ARG A 87 -6.26 4.98 3.78
N THR A 88 -6.04 5.45 2.55
CA THR A 88 -6.71 4.92 1.34
C THR A 88 -6.31 3.47 1.05
N VAL A 89 -5.04 3.12 1.22
CA VAL A 89 -4.56 1.74 1.10
C VAL A 89 -5.26 0.84 2.10
N LEU A 90 -5.27 1.23 3.38
CA LEU A 90 -5.92 0.46 4.44
C LEU A 90 -7.40 0.26 4.16
N GLU A 91 -8.10 1.30 3.71
CA GLU A 91 -9.52 1.21 3.40
C GLU A 91 -9.78 0.29 2.20
N LYS A 92 -9.00 0.39 1.12
CA LYS A 92 -9.16 -0.49 -0.05
C LYS A 92 -8.93 -1.95 0.30
N LEU A 93 -7.93 -2.27 1.14
CA LEU A 93 -7.69 -3.63 1.62
C LEU A 93 -8.78 -4.11 2.58
N ALA A 94 -9.24 -3.28 3.51
CA ALA A 94 -10.32 -3.64 4.43
C ALA A 94 -11.63 -3.95 3.68
N ARG A 95 -11.96 -3.12 2.68
CA ARG A 95 -13.19 -3.27 1.86
C ARG A 95 -13.28 -4.55 1.06
N VAL A 96 -12.15 -5.23 0.84
CA VAL A 96 -12.14 -6.55 0.21
C VAL A 96 -12.86 -7.60 1.09
N ALA A 97 -12.77 -7.49 2.41
CA ALA A 97 -13.44 -8.40 3.36
C ALA A 97 -14.72 -7.79 3.97
N GLN A 98 -14.76 -6.47 4.15
CA GLN A 98 -15.84 -5.73 4.80
C GLN A 98 -16.25 -4.55 3.91
N PRO A 99 -17.21 -4.70 2.98
CA PRO A 99 -17.51 -3.70 1.95
C PRO A 99 -17.84 -2.29 2.47
N ASP A 100 -18.34 -2.19 3.69
CA ASP A 100 -18.73 -0.98 4.42
C ASP A 100 -17.62 -0.43 5.32
N ALA A 101 -16.43 -1.05 5.33
CA ALA A 101 -15.30 -0.60 6.12
C ALA A 101 -14.93 0.86 5.81
N SER A 102 -14.82 1.64 6.89
CA SER A 102 -14.38 3.02 6.88
C SER A 102 -13.16 3.16 7.80
N ILE A 103 -12.05 3.62 7.24
CA ILE A 103 -10.85 3.91 8.01
C ILE A 103 -10.86 5.41 8.38
N PRO A 104 -10.75 5.77 9.67
CA PRO A 104 -10.73 7.16 10.09
C PRO A 104 -9.50 7.87 9.55
N ARG A 105 -9.65 9.16 9.24
CA ARG A 105 -8.51 9.99 8.83
C ARG A 105 -7.53 10.16 10.00
N PRO A 106 -6.22 10.25 9.73
CA PRO A 106 -5.26 10.57 10.77
C PRO A 106 -5.59 11.93 11.40
N SER A 107 -5.56 12.01 12.73
CA SER A 107 -5.62 13.29 13.44
C SER A 107 -4.45 14.18 12.99
N GLU A 108 -4.61 15.50 12.97
CA GLU A 108 -3.57 16.46 12.50
C GLU A 108 -2.19 16.27 13.17
N GLY A 109 -2.11 15.61 14.34
CA GLY A 109 -0.85 15.29 15.03
C GLY A 109 -0.12 14.01 14.60
N GLY A 110 -0.73 13.13 13.80
CA GLY A 110 -0.16 11.82 13.44
C GLY A 110 1.04 11.91 12.49
N ALA A 111 0.91 12.69 11.42
CA ALA A 111 1.99 12.96 10.46
C ALA A 111 3.17 13.73 11.09
N ALA A 112 2.92 14.50 12.15
CA ALA A 112 3.94 15.25 12.88
C ALA A 112 4.87 14.35 13.70
N LEU A 113 4.38 13.19 14.19
CA LEU A 113 5.18 12.28 15.01
C LEU A 113 6.28 11.57 14.19
N GLU A 114 6.00 11.25 12.93
CA GLU A 114 6.95 10.56 12.05
C GLU A 114 7.97 11.50 11.42
N THR A 115 7.56 12.72 11.05
CA THR A 115 8.48 13.81 10.66
C THR A 115 9.51 14.07 11.78
N ARG A 116 9.07 14.04 13.06
CA ARG A 116 9.96 14.17 14.22
C ARG A 116 10.93 12.99 14.38
N ARG A 117 10.53 11.76 14.03
CA ARG A 117 11.40 10.56 14.07
C ARG A 117 12.42 10.57 12.93
N SER A 118 12.00 10.93 11.71
CA SER A 118 12.87 11.08 10.54
C SER A 118 13.93 12.17 10.75
N ASN A 119 13.52 13.36 11.20
CA ASN A 119 14.45 14.45 11.50
C ASN A 119 15.43 14.10 12.63
N ARG A 120 15.01 13.29 13.61
CA ARG A 120 15.89 12.82 14.69
C ARG A 120 16.93 11.81 14.19
N ARG A 121 16.57 10.89 13.29
CA ARG A 121 17.53 9.97 12.65
C ARG A 121 18.54 10.70 11.79
N ARG A 122 18.09 11.64 10.94
CA ARG A 122 18.96 12.46 10.09
C ARG A 122 19.99 13.27 10.90
N ARG A 123 19.57 13.79 12.06
CA ARG A 123 20.45 14.53 12.99
C ARG A 123 21.45 13.63 13.73
N MET A 124 21.13 12.35 13.96
CA MET A 124 22.08 11.36 14.48
C MET A 124 23.12 10.96 13.42
N GLU A 125 22.70 10.72 12.17
CA GLU A 125 23.61 10.34 11.07
C GLU A 125 24.58 11.48 10.72
N LEU A 126 24.11 12.74 10.69
CA LEU A 126 24.96 13.92 10.46
C LEU A 126 25.93 14.19 11.62
N GLY A 127 25.60 13.78 12.85
CA GLY A 127 26.47 13.92 14.02
C GLY A 127 27.55 12.84 14.13
N LEU A 128 27.41 11.72 13.40
CA LEU A 128 28.40 10.65 13.34
C LEU A 128 29.44 10.87 12.22
N ALA A 129 29.10 11.69 11.21
CA ALA A 129 29.97 11.98 10.06
C ALA A 129 30.99 13.11 10.31
N THR A 130 30.98 13.74 11.48
CA THR A 130 31.87 14.86 11.86
C THR A 130 32.84 14.51 13.00
N ALA A 131 33.02 13.24 13.32
CA ALA A 131 33.99 12.75 14.31
C ALA A 131 35.11 11.93 13.65
#